data_AF-A0A6G0TGC5-F1
#
_entry.id   AF-A0A6G0TGC5-F1
#
_cell.length_a   1.000
_cell.length_b   1.000
_cell.length_c   1.000
_cell.angle_alpha   90.00
_cell.angle_beta   90.00
_cell.angle_gamma   90.00
#
_symmetry.space_group_name_H-M   'P 1'
#
loop_
_entity.id
_entity.type
_entity.pdbx_description
1 polymer ?
#
loop_
_entity_poly.entity_id
_entity_poly.type
_entity_poly.pdbx_seq_one_letter_code
_entity_poly.pdbx_strand_id
1 'polypeptide(L)'
;MDEMKQLAITLMQCKSFKERQERLSEALDHLSFNHSDLYTVWFREMKKRELESNDPNKITKWLNNPSSKSFVKLHEALLLVKNNNIMAIEEYIKNLKCMLNQTIENGTNIDVAVKICHLIEKSTKLTIVHENLKHLIHQVNQLNKRSQRHMPTENFWTNHFESPQVDPLQQFNTQPAQHMNTPVWPNVLQPTNLKSVSGLPHFSMECFGYNHLEMIAKTNRAAILGDSQSLVELTIINQEMDGAVAKWLHYLKLHKYQWFFNSLSYLEIEFIDEDNIDDFIAKVNKNSITKGAQRKICISTKTLRDRPQKLNDLLLALDLEVTPNELCEFMSYMRDILHYPIPNKNCVVGDQLQQDIVLVMEKLLNQLLEKLGMVRSLIAQSLLGMSINKYLECILLIIGNQTFMKQQIDKSLLFAETLKYKVQRMPRNFN
;
A
#
# COMPACT_ATOMS: atom_id res chain seq x y z
N MET A 1 17.74 11.03 21.51
CA MET A 1 18.03 12.20 20.64
C MET A 1 19.53 12.29 20.29
N ASP A 2 20.44 11.89 21.19
CA ASP A 2 21.88 11.88 20.92
C ASP A 2 22.35 10.80 19.92
N GLU A 3 21.69 9.65 19.87
CA GLU A 3 22.10 8.54 18.98
C GLU A 3 21.91 8.84 17.48
N MET A 4 20.82 9.52 17.11
CA MET A 4 20.57 9.96 15.71
C MET A 4 21.53 11.06 15.28
N LYS A 5 21.91 11.96 16.20
CA LYS A 5 22.96 12.96 15.96
C LYS A 5 24.30 12.27 15.77
N GLN A 6 24.61 11.26 16.58
CA GLN A 6 25.85 10.51 16.48
C GLN A 6 25.94 9.74 15.15
N LEU A 7 24.86 9.05 14.75
CA LEU A 7 24.77 8.39 13.45
C LEU A 7 24.99 9.37 12.30
N ALA A 8 24.37 10.55 12.36
CA ALA A 8 24.56 11.60 11.35
C ALA A 8 26.01 12.09 11.30
N ILE A 9 26.66 12.32 12.45
CA ILE A 9 28.07 12.72 12.52
C ILE A 9 28.96 11.63 11.92
N THR A 10 28.75 10.37 12.26
CA THR A 10 29.51 9.22 11.74
C THR A 10 29.35 9.08 10.22
N LEU A 11 28.13 9.23 9.70
CA LEU A 11 27.89 9.20 8.25
C LEU A 11 28.58 10.37 7.53
N MET A 12 28.62 11.55 8.15
CA MET A 12 29.28 12.73 7.58
C MET A 12 30.82 12.63 7.59
N GLN A 13 31.41 11.85 8.49
CA GLN A 13 32.85 11.59 8.55
C GLN A 13 33.34 10.55 7.51
N CYS A 14 32.43 9.85 6.82
CA CYS A 14 32.78 8.91 5.76
C CYS A 14 33.46 9.64 4.59
N LYS A 15 34.57 9.08 4.08
CA LYS A 15 35.41 9.72 3.05
C LYS A 15 34.83 9.59 1.64
N SER A 16 33.91 8.64 1.43
CA SER A 16 33.26 8.41 0.14
C SER A 16 31.75 8.17 0.27
N PHE A 17 31.03 8.41 -0.82
CA PHE A 17 29.60 8.08 -0.91
C PHE A 17 29.34 6.59 -0.70
N LYS A 18 30.18 5.73 -1.29
CA LYS A 18 30.07 4.27 -1.16
C LYS A 18 30.19 3.81 0.28
N GLU A 19 31.21 4.31 0.99
CA GLU A 19 31.43 4.02 2.41
C GLU A 19 30.25 4.50 3.28
N ARG A 20 29.68 5.67 2.96
CA ARG A 20 28.49 6.18 3.65
C ARG A 20 27.25 5.31 3.41
N GLN A 21 27.08 4.82 2.19
CA GLN A 21 25.96 3.94 1.82
C GLN A 21 26.08 2.57 2.49
N GLU A 22 27.28 1.99 2.53
CA GLU A 22 27.54 0.71 3.22
C GLU A 22 27.22 0.83 4.72
N ARG A 23 27.76 1.85 5.41
CA ARG A 23 27.46 2.07 6.84
C ARG A 23 25.99 2.34 7.13
N LEU A 24 25.30 3.05 6.25
CA LEU A 24 23.86 3.26 6.37
C LEU A 24 23.11 1.93 6.22
N SER A 25 23.52 1.09 5.26
CA SER A 25 22.91 -0.22 5.03
C SER A 25 23.08 -1.13 6.24
N GLU A 26 24.29 -1.20 6.82
CA GLU A 26 24.57 -1.96 8.04
C GLU A 26 23.72 -1.48 9.24
N ALA A 27 23.57 -0.16 9.40
CA ALA A 27 22.73 0.40 10.47
C ALA A 27 21.25 0.04 10.27
N LEU A 28 20.77 0.05 9.02
CA LEU A 28 19.41 -0.34 8.67
C LEU A 28 19.19 -1.85 8.85
N ASP A 29 20.17 -2.68 8.50
CA ASP A 29 20.11 -4.14 8.71
C ASP A 29 20.01 -4.45 10.21
N HIS A 30 20.85 -3.81 11.03
CA HIS A 30 20.78 -3.93 12.49
C HIS A 30 19.42 -3.48 13.03
N LEU A 31 18.91 -2.33 12.58
CA LEU A 31 17.60 -1.83 12.99
C LEU A 31 16.48 -2.80 12.57
N SER A 32 16.56 -3.36 11.37
CA SER A 32 15.57 -4.32 10.85
C SER A 32 15.56 -5.64 11.62
N PHE A 33 16.73 -6.11 12.06
CA PHE A 33 16.88 -7.39 12.73
C PHE A 33 16.59 -7.30 14.23
N ASN A 34 17.15 -6.30 14.91
CA ASN A 34 17.05 -6.17 16.37
C ASN A 34 15.86 -5.34 16.84
N HIS A 35 15.31 -4.48 15.96
CA HIS A 35 14.19 -3.60 16.28
C HIS A 35 13.19 -3.57 15.11
N SER A 36 12.80 -4.75 14.64
CA SER A 36 11.94 -4.94 13.46
C SER A 36 10.66 -4.10 13.50
N ASP A 37 10.03 -3.96 14.68
CA ASP A 37 8.83 -3.14 14.87
C ASP A 37 9.11 -1.66 14.60
N LEU A 38 10.20 -1.11 15.16
CA LEU A 38 10.61 0.28 14.95
C LEU A 38 11.05 0.54 13.51
N TYR A 39 11.81 -0.40 12.92
CA TYR A 39 12.20 -0.36 11.51
C TYR A 39 10.98 -0.26 10.61
N THR A 40 9.98 -1.12 10.86
CA THR A 40 8.74 -1.16 10.07
C THR A 40 7.96 0.14 10.19
N VAL A 41 7.82 0.70 11.40
CA VAL A 41 7.15 1.99 11.63
C VAL A 41 7.87 3.12 10.91
N TRP A 42 9.20 3.19 10.99
CA TRP A 42 9.99 4.23 10.31
C TRP A 42 9.92 4.11 8.80
N PHE A 43 10.08 2.90 8.26
CA PHE A 43 9.98 2.67 6.82
C PHE A 43 8.60 3.07 6.29
N ARG A 44 7.53 2.70 6.99
CA ARG A 44 6.15 3.06 6.64
C ARG A 44 5.96 4.58 6.66
N GLU A 45 6.42 5.26 7.70
CA GLU A 45 6.30 6.71 7.82
C GLU A 45 7.11 7.43 6.72
N MET A 46 8.33 6.99 6.41
CA MET A 46 9.13 7.55 5.31
C MET A 46 8.44 7.36 3.95
N LYS A 47 7.87 6.18 3.69
CA LYS A 47 7.12 5.89 2.46
C LYS A 47 5.86 6.72 2.32
N LYS A 48 5.12 6.90 3.43
CA LYS A 48 3.94 7.79 3.46
C LYS A 48 4.34 9.21 3.09
N ARG A 49 5.38 9.76 3.71
CA ARG A 49 5.85 11.12 3.40
C ARG A 49 6.31 11.27 1.96
N GLU A 50 6.97 10.26 1.39
CA GLU A 50 7.34 10.24 -0.03
C GLU A 50 6.09 10.32 -0.92
N LEU A 51 5.06 9.51 -0.64
CA LEU A 51 3.81 9.51 -1.41
C LEU A 51 3.08 10.85 -1.34
N GLU A 52 2.96 11.42 -0.14
CA GLU A 52 2.30 12.72 0.06
C GLU A 52 3.04 13.86 -0.62
N SER A 53 4.37 13.79 -0.62
CA SER A 53 5.22 14.78 -1.31
C SER A 53 5.14 14.67 -2.84
N ASN A 54 4.48 13.64 -3.37
CA ASN A 54 4.32 13.40 -4.80
C ASN A 54 2.83 13.41 -5.23
N ASP A 55 1.91 13.79 -4.35
CA ASP A 55 0.48 13.96 -4.66
C ASP A 55 0.12 15.46 -4.74
N PRO A 56 -0.14 16.01 -5.96
CA PRO A 56 -0.50 17.41 -6.13
C PRO A 56 -1.69 17.88 -5.27
N ASN A 57 -2.65 16.98 -4.99
CA ASN A 57 -3.85 17.30 -4.21
C ASN A 57 -3.56 17.43 -2.70
N LYS A 58 -2.45 16.87 -2.23
CA LYS A 58 -2.00 17.01 -0.83
C LYS A 58 -1.10 18.21 -0.66
N ILE A 59 -0.28 18.53 -1.66
CA ILE A 59 0.63 19.69 -1.67
C ILE A 59 -0.15 21.01 -1.53
N THR A 60 -1.27 21.15 -2.24
CA THR A 60 -2.14 22.34 -2.19
C THR A 60 -2.72 22.62 -0.80
N LYS A 61 -3.02 21.58 -0.01
CA LYS A 61 -3.68 21.70 1.30
C LYS A 61 -2.81 22.39 2.36
N TRP A 62 -1.48 22.39 2.20
CA TRP A 62 -0.56 22.98 3.18
C TRP A 62 -0.59 24.51 3.22
N LEU A 63 -1.04 25.15 2.14
CA LEU A 63 -1.03 26.61 2.01
C LEU A 63 -2.23 27.32 2.60
N ASN A 64 -3.32 26.60 2.91
CA ASN A 64 -4.51 27.21 3.49
C ASN A 64 -4.28 27.70 4.93
N ASN A 65 -3.17 27.33 5.58
CA ASN A 65 -2.75 27.81 6.90
C ASN A 65 -1.20 27.87 6.99
N PRO A 66 -0.56 28.99 6.61
CA PRO A 66 0.90 29.14 6.69
C PRO A 66 1.35 29.28 8.14
N SER A 67 1.95 28.22 8.68
CA SER A 67 2.58 28.20 10.00
C SER A 67 4.06 27.85 9.87
N SER A 68 4.87 28.04 10.92
CA SER A 68 6.28 27.60 10.94
C SER A 68 6.45 26.11 10.62
N LYS A 69 5.45 25.28 10.96
CA LYS A 69 5.41 23.85 10.61
C LYS A 69 5.24 23.60 9.11
N SER A 70 4.62 24.53 8.38
CA SER A 70 4.39 24.42 6.94
C SER A 70 5.70 24.50 6.15
N PHE A 71 6.67 25.31 6.61
CA PHE A 71 7.97 25.41 5.96
C PHE A 71 8.86 24.18 6.16
N VAL A 72 8.82 23.59 7.36
CA VAL A 72 9.54 22.33 7.64
C VAL A 72 9.01 21.21 6.75
N LYS A 73 7.68 21.11 6.61
CA LYS A 73 7.04 20.15 5.70
C LYS A 73 7.41 20.40 4.23
N LEU A 74 7.45 21.65 3.79
CA LEU A 74 7.88 21.99 2.44
C LEU A 74 9.33 21.60 2.19
N HIS A 75 10.24 21.90 3.12
CA HIS A 75 11.63 21.50 3.03
C HIS A 75 11.80 19.97 2.96
N GLU A 76 11.08 19.25 3.82
CA GLU A 76 11.05 17.78 3.79
C GLU A 76 10.52 17.24 2.47
N ALA A 77 9.42 17.81 1.96
CA ALA A 77 8.79 17.33 0.75
C ALA A 77 9.67 17.50 -0.49
N LEU A 78 10.45 18.58 -0.55
CA LEU A 78 11.45 18.81 -1.60
C LEU A 78 12.60 17.79 -1.60
N LEU A 79 12.90 17.14 -0.45
CA LEU A 79 13.86 16.04 -0.40
C LEU A 79 13.30 14.75 -1.02
N LEU A 80 11.97 14.60 -0.99
CA LEU A 80 11.27 13.36 -1.34
C LEU A 80 10.56 13.40 -2.71
N VAL A 81 10.41 14.58 -3.32
CA VAL A 81 9.78 14.72 -4.64
C VAL A 81 10.58 13.99 -5.71
N LYS A 82 9.86 13.30 -6.61
CA LYS A 82 10.43 12.57 -7.73
C LYS A 82 10.57 13.48 -8.94
N ASN A 83 11.73 13.46 -9.59
CA ASN A 83 12.05 14.34 -10.73
C ASN A 83 11.09 14.20 -11.92
N ASN A 84 10.49 13.01 -12.09
CA ASN A 84 9.58 12.72 -13.19
C ASN A 84 8.12 13.11 -12.90
N ASN A 85 7.82 13.59 -11.69
CA ASN A 85 6.46 13.99 -11.30
C ASN A 85 6.23 15.47 -11.57
N ILE A 86 5.97 15.79 -12.84
CA ILE A 86 5.82 17.17 -13.34
C ILE A 86 4.69 17.91 -12.59
N MET A 87 3.54 17.24 -12.37
CA MET A 87 2.40 17.84 -11.68
C MET A 87 2.73 18.27 -10.25
N ALA A 88 3.48 17.45 -9.51
CA ALA A 88 3.91 17.81 -8.15
C ALA A 88 4.94 18.95 -8.19
N ILE A 89 5.88 18.91 -9.13
CA ILE A 89 6.89 19.97 -9.34
C ILE A 89 6.24 21.31 -9.64
N GLU A 90 5.22 21.36 -10.50
CA GLU A 90 4.47 22.58 -10.82
C GLU A 90 3.82 23.19 -9.58
N GLU A 91 3.17 22.36 -8.74
CA GLU A 91 2.56 22.84 -7.51
C GLU A 91 3.63 23.33 -6.51
N TYR A 92 4.78 22.66 -6.41
CA TYR A 92 5.90 23.16 -5.60
C TYR A 92 6.44 24.49 -6.11
N ILE A 93 6.58 24.67 -7.42
CA ILE A 93 7.04 25.94 -8.01
C ILE A 93 6.07 27.06 -7.63
N LYS A 94 4.76 26.82 -7.74
CA LYS A 94 3.72 27.78 -7.34
C LYS A 94 3.81 28.13 -5.85
N ASN A 95 3.95 27.13 -5.00
CA ASN A 95 4.03 27.32 -3.54
C ASN A 95 5.31 28.06 -3.12
N LEU A 96 6.45 27.66 -3.70
CA LEU A 96 7.74 28.30 -3.46
C LEU A 96 7.73 29.74 -3.94
N LYS A 97 7.14 30.02 -5.11
CA LYS A 97 7.00 31.39 -5.63
C LYS A 97 6.21 32.28 -4.66
N CYS A 98 5.08 31.78 -4.15
CA CYS A 98 4.27 32.50 -3.17
C CYS A 98 5.06 32.78 -1.88
N MET A 99 5.70 31.76 -1.30
CA MET A 99 6.52 31.92 -0.10
C MET A 99 7.67 32.91 -0.33
N LEU A 100 8.45 32.75 -1.41
CA LEU A 100 9.64 33.57 -1.64
C LEU A 100 9.25 35.04 -1.84
N ASN A 101 8.17 35.32 -2.57
CA ASN A 101 7.65 36.67 -2.73
C ASN A 101 7.23 37.26 -1.37
N GLN A 102 6.51 36.51 -0.53
CA GLN A 102 6.13 36.98 0.80
C GLN A 102 7.35 37.28 1.68
N THR A 103 8.40 36.43 1.62
CA THR A 103 9.66 36.68 2.32
C THR A 103 10.36 37.94 1.81
N ILE A 104 10.34 38.18 0.49
CA ILE A 104 10.95 39.35 -0.13
C ILE A 104 10.20 40.65 0.24
N GLU A 105 8.87 40.61 0.21
CA GLU A 105 8.00 41.75 0.50
C GLU A 105 7.97 42.11 1.99
N ASN A 106 7.82 41.12 2.86
CA ASN A 106 7.60 41.34 4.29
C ASN A 106 8.88 41.22 5.15
N GLY A 107 9.97 40.67 4.60
CA GLY A 107 11.22 40.44 5.34
C GLY A 107 11.11 39.39 6.45
N THR A 108 10.06 38.56 6.46
CA THR A 108 9.82 37.52 7.47
C THR A 108 10.31 36.14 7.01
N ASN A 109 10.70 35.25 7.93
CA ASN A 109 11.13 33.87 7.65
C ASN A 109 12.36 33.74 6.73
N ILE A 110 13.25 34.74 6.71
CA ILE A 110 14.44 34.80 5.84
C ILE A 110 15.33 33.56 6.05
N ASP A 111 15.64 33.19 7.30
CA ASP A 111 16.51 32.03 7.60
C ASP A 111 15.97 30.71 7.05
N VAL A 112 14.65 30.52 7.13
CA VAL A 112 13.98 29.30 6.65
C VAL A 112 13.95 29.28 5.13
N ALA A 113 13.67 30.42 4.51
CA ALA A 113 13.69 30.57 3.05
C ALA A 113 15.09 30.31 2.48
N VAL A 114 16.15 30.80 3.13
CA VAL A 114 17.54 30.55 2.73
C VAL A 114 17.89 29.06 2.79
N LYS A 115 17.44 28.32 3.81
CA LYS A 115 17.65 26.86 3.89
C LYS A 115 16.99 26.12 2.72
N ILE A 116 15.76 26.49 2.38
CA ILE A 116 15.04 25.90 1.24
C ILE A 116 15.72 26.26 -0.09
N CYS A 117 16.13 27.53 -0.26
CA CYS A 117 16.90 27.97 -1.43
C CYS A 117 18.19 27.16 -1.60
N HIS A 118 18.94 26.96 -0.52
CA HIS A 118 20.18 26.17 -0.55
C HIS A 118 19.93 24.72 -0.97
N LEU A 119 18.86 24.09 -0.47
CA LEU A 119 18.48 22.75 -0.88
C LEU A 119 18.20 22.67 -2.39
N ILE A 120 17.46 23.64 -2.92
CA ILE A 120 17.13 23.72 -4.36
C ILE A 120 18.39 23.89 -5.21
N GLU A 121 19.30 24.77 -4.81
CA GLU A 121 20.56 25.03 -5.53
C GLU A 121 21.50 23.81 -5.55
N LYS A 122 21.52 23.00 -4.48
CA LYS A 122 22.43 21.86 -4.34
C LYS A 122 21.89 20.55 -4.89
N SER A 123 20.58 20.44 -5.08
CA SER A 123 19.94 19.20 -5.49
C SER A 123 19.87 19.07 -7.02
N THR A 124 20.56 18.07 -7.58
CA THR A 124 20.43 17.71 -9.01
C THR A 124 19.02 17.25 -9.39
N LYS A 125 18.19 16.94 -8.40
CA LYS A 125 16.79 16.53 -8.56
C LYS A 125 15.84 17.71 -8.77
N LEU A 126 16.21 18.91 -8.34
CA LEU A 126 15.37 20.09 -8.33
C LEU A 126 15.76 21.11 -9.41
N THR A 127 16.44 20.68 -10.48
CA THR A 127 16.91 21.56 -11.57
C THR A 127 15.78 22.36 -12.22
N ILE A 128 14.63 21.72 -12.47
CA ILE A 128 13.44 22.38 -13.03
C ILE A 128 12.93 23.47 -12.08
N VAL A 129 12.86 23.18 -10.78
CA VAL A 129 12.45 24.14 -9.75
C VAL A 129 13.43 25.30 -9.66
N HIS A 130 14.73 25.00 -9.65
CA HIS A 130 15.80 26.00 -9.60
C HIS A 130 15.74 26.96 -10.78
N GLU A 131 15.64 26.46 -12.02
CA GLU A 131 15.59 27.31 -13.21
C GLU A 131 14.38 28.24 -13.22
N ASN A 132 13.23 27.76 -12.75
CA ASN A 132 12.01 28.57 -12.66
C ASN A 132 12.08 29.66 -11.58
N LEU A 133 12.83 29.43 -10.51
CA LEU A 133 12.83 30.30 -9.32
C LEU A 133 14.15 31.04 -9.08
N LYS A 134 15.16 30.86 -9.94
CA LYS A 134 16.52 31.41 -9.77
C LYS A 134 16.58 32.90 -9.42
N HIS A 135 15.70 33.71 -10.01
CA HIS A 135 15.66 35.15 -9.75
C HIS A 135 15.17 35.46 -8.33
N LEU A 136 14.17 34.73 -7.83
CA LEU A 136 13.64 34.89 -6.47
C LEU A 136 14.61 34.33 -5.43
N ILE A 137 15.22 33.18 -5.71
CA ILE A 137 16.26 32.58 -4.88
C ILE A 137 17.42 33.57 -4.70
N HIS A 138 17.86 34.21 -5.79
CA HIS A 138 18.91 35.23 -5.74
C HIS A 138 18.53 36.43 -4.88
N GLN A 139 17.28 36.93 -4.99
CA GLN A 139 16.80 38.06 -4.19
C GLN A 139 16.75 37.73 -2.69
N VAL A 140 16.24 36.55 -2.31
CA VAL A 140 16.24 36.10 -0.90
C VAL A 140 17.66 35.98 -0.36
N ASN A 141 18.60 35.44 -1.15
CA ASN A 141 20.00 35.34 -0.75
C ASN A 141 20.67 36.73 -0.59
N GLN A 142 20.28 37.73 -1.40
CA GLN A 142 20.73 39.11 -1.21
C GLN A 142 20.15 39.74 0.07
N LEU A 143 18.87 39.50 0.37
CA LEU A 143 18.23 39.98 1.60
C LEU A 143 18.91 39.41 2.85
N ASN A 144 19.23 38.12 2.84
CA ASN A 144 19.98 37.49 3.93
C ASN A 144 21.36 38.14 4.12
N LYS A 145 22.10 38.40 3.04
CA LYS A 145 23.41 39.09 3.10
C LYS A 145 23.30 40.52 3.64
N ARG A 146 22.16 41.20 3.46
CA ARG A 146 21.90 42.53 4.05
C ARG A 146 21.56 42.42 5.54
N SER A 147 20.78 41.41 5.93
CA SER A 147 20.41 41.15 7.33
C SER A 147 21.61 40.72 8.18
N GLN A 148 22.49 39.87 7.65
CA GLN A 148 23.68 39.35 8.35
C GLN A 148 24.82 40.37 8.54
N ARG A 149 24.76 41.54 7.89
CA ARG A 149 25.73 42.63 8.13
C ARG A 149 25.58 43.29 9.52
N HIS A 150 24.61 42.87 10.32
CA HIS A 150 24.31 43.48 11.62
C HIS A 150 24.54 42.61 12.87
N MET A 151 24.97 41.34 12.81
CA MET A 151 25.32 40.54 14.00
C MET A 151 26.43 39.48 13.74
N PRO A 152 27.23 39.06 14.74
CA PRO A 152 28.33 38.12 14.55
C PRO A 152 27.87 36.66 14.47
N THR A 153 28.65 35.87 13.73
CA THR A 153 28.40 34.48 13.32
C THR A 153 28.53 33.49 14.48
N GLU A 154 27.44 32.81 14.86
CA GLU A 154 27.47 31.59 15.67
C GLU A 154 27.19 30.34 14.82
N ASN A 155 27.87 29.24 15.16
CA ASN A 155 27.94 28.01 14.37
C ASN A 155 26.57 27.33 14.19
N PHE A 156 26.21 27.09 12.93
CA PHE A 156 24.88 26.75 12.40
C PHE A 156 24.21 25.43 12.85
N TRP A 157 24.80 24.63 13.74
CA TRP A 157 24.37 23.22 13.94
C TRP A 157 23.95 22.78 15.35
N THR A 158 23.95 23.65 16.37
CA THR A 158 23.81 23.15 17.75
C THR A 158 22.41 23.23 18.39
N ASN A 159 21.51 24.16 18.01
CA ASN A 159 20.48 24.59 18.99
C ASN A 159 18.98 24.42 18.66
N HIS A 160 18.55 23.52 17.75
CA HIS A 160 17.10 23.36 17.47
C HIS A 160 16.54 21.95 17.64
N PHE A 161 16.87 21.32 18.78
CA PHE A 161 16.13 20.19 19.32
C PHE A 161 15.50 20.52 20.69
N GLU A 162 15.01 21.75 20.85
CA GLU A 162 14.14 22.10 21.98
C GLU A 162 12.77 22.52 21.45
N SER A 163 11.77 21.69 21.74
CA SER A 163 10.35 22.05 21.71
C SER A 163 9.73 21.58 23.02
N PRO A 164 8.71 22.28 23.56
CA PRO A 164 8.29 22.14 24.94
C PRO A 164 7.72 20.75 25.25
N GLN A 165 8.16 20.22 26.38
CA GLN A 165 7.71 18.99 27.01
C GLN A 165 6.18 18.94 27.17
N VAL A 166 5.55 17.99 26.50
CA VAL A 166 4.42 17.21 27.04
C VAL A 166 4.65 15.77 26.60
N ASP A 167 5.06 14.94 27.54
CA ASP A 167 5.49 13.55 27.36
C ASP A 167 4.27 12.60 27.31
N PRO A 168 3.96 11.95 26.17
CA PRO A 168 2.83 11.01 26.08
C PRO A 168 3.14 9.61 26.60
N LEU A 169 4.34 9.35 27.14
CA LEU A 169 4.77 7.98 27.51
C LEU A 169 4.84 7.69 29.01
N GLN A 170 4.29 8.55 29.86
CA GLN A 170 4.31 8.37 31.32
C GLN A 170 3.30 7.36 31.90
N GLN A 171 2.72 6.44 31.11
CA GLN A 171 1.70 5.50 31.59
C GLN A 171 2.11 4.03 31.72
N PHE A 172 3.40 3.71 31.61
CA PHE A 172 3.91 2.36 31.90
C PHE A 172 4.96 2.38 33.01
N ASN A 173 4.54 2.78 34.21
CA ASN A 173 5.27 2.52 35.44
C ASN A 173 4.72 1.26 36.12
N THR A 174 5.46 0.16 36.01
CA THR A 174 5.49 -0.88 37.04
C THR A 174 6.95 -1.13 37.41
N GLN A 175 7.26 -0.89 38.69
CA GLN A 175 8.58 -1.03 39.29
C GLN A 175 9.08 -2.50 39.37
N PRO A 176 10.39 -2.70 39.60
CA PRO A 176 11.14 -3.85 39.14
C PRO A 176 11.33 -4.94 40.19
N ALA A 177 11.57 -6.17 39.73
CA ALA A 177 12.26 -7.19 40.51
C ALA A 177 13.51 -7.67 39.75
N GLN A 178 14.66 -7.19 40.25
CA GLN A 178 15.97 -7.84 40.30
C GLN A 178 16.75 -8.08 38.99
N HIS A 179 17.72 -7.17 38.81
CA HIS A 179 19.06 -7.33 38.23
C HIS A 179 19.49 -8.73 37.76
N MET A 180 19.99 -8.80 36.53
CA MET A 180 21.38 -9.24 36.26
C MET A 180 21.86 -8.68 34.90
N ASN A 181 22.79 -7.73 35.01
CA ASN A 181 23.92 -7.39 34.12
C ASN A 181 23.78 -7.39 32.59
N THR A 182 23.94 -6.19 32.05
CA THR A 182 24.47 -5.86 30.71
C THR A 182 25.83 -6.55 30.45
N PRO A 183 26.19 -6.73 29.17
CA PRO A 183 27.22 -5.88 28.56
C PRO A 183 26.70 -5.28 27.24
N VAL A 184 26.77 -3.95 27.06
CA VAL A 184 27.88 -3.25 26.38
C VAL A 184 28.14 -3.84 24.99
N TRP A 185 27.71 -3.10 23.97
CA TRP A 185 27.91 -3.39 22.55
C TRP A 185 29.39 -3.70 22.24
N PRO A 186 29.73 -4.90 21.74
CA PRO A 186 31.05 -5.16 21.22
C PRO A 186 31.13 -4.73 19.75
N ASN A 187 32.20 -3.98 19.45
CA ASN A 187 32.75 -3.70 18.13
C ASN A 187 32.67 -4.90 17.18
N VAL A 188 32.06 -4.73 16.00
CA VAL A 188 32.35 -5.59 14.83
C VAL A 188 32.44 -4.72 13.59
N LEU A 189 33.66 -4.26 13.28
CA LEU A 189 34.14 -4.01 11.93
C LEU A 189 35.41 -4.85 11.77
N GLN A 190 35.34 -5.94 11.00
CA GLN A 190 36.23 -6.21 9.85
C GLN A 190 35.98 -7.60 9.22
N PRO A 191 36.22 -7.74 7.89
CA PRO A 191 35.75 -8.86 7.09
C PRO A 191 36.77 -10.00 7.02
N THR A 192 36.30 -11.24 6.84
CA THR A 192 37.14 -12.33 6.36
C THR A 192 36.43 -13.12 5.26
N ASN A 193 37.13 -13.21 4.14
CA ASN A 193 36.78 -13.88 2.89
C ASN A 193 36.20 -15.29 3.09
N LEU A 194 35.19 -15.67 2.29
CA LEU A 194 35.07 -17.01 1.72
C LEU A 194 34.09 -17.05 0.53
N LYS A 195 34.69 -17.12 -0.66
CA LYS A 195 34.35 -17.85 -1.89
C LYS A 195 32.87 -17.94 -2.33
N SER A 196 32.68 -17.42 -3.54
CA SER A 196 31.62 -17.69 -4.51
C SER A 196 31.16 -19.15 -4.57
N VAL A 197 29.85 -19.36 -4.49
CA VAL A 197 29.19 -20.52 -5.09
C VAL A 197 28.07 -20.00 -5.99
N SER A 198 28.24 -20.28 -7.27
CA SER A 198 27.34 -20.03 -8.39
C SER A 198 26.06 -20.87 -8.29
N GLY A 199 24.91 -20.25 -8.53
CA GLY A 199 23.64 -20.97 -8.77
C GLY A 199 22.41 -20.25 -8.24
N LEU A 200 22.05 -19.13 -8.85
CA LEU A 200 20.73 -18.51 -8.69
C LEU A 200 20.18 -18.15 -10.07
N PRO A 201 18.92 -18.47 -10.39
CA PRO A 201 18.32 -18.08 -11.66
C PRO A 201 18.22 -16.55 -11.71
N HIS A 202 18.59 -16.00 -12.86
CA HIS A 202 18.47 -14.59 -13.18
C HIS A 202 17.05 -14.07 -12.87
N PHE A 203 16.93 -13.20 -11.87
CA PHE A 203 15.75 -12.36 -11.72
C PHE A 203 15.81 -11.27 -12.80
N SER A 204 14.94 -11.39 -13.80
CA SER A 204 14.68 -10.34 -14.77
C SER A 204 13.78 -9.27 -14.15
N MET A 205 14.26 -8.04 -14.16
CA MET A 205 13.56 -6.83 -13.69
C MET A 205 12.62 -6.31 -14.79
N GLU A 206 11.69 -7.14 -15.26
CA GLU A 206 10.68 -6.79 -16.28
C GLU A 206 9.32 -7.43 -15.95
N CYS A 207 8.84 -7.32 -14.70
CA CYS A 207 7.54 -7.88 -14.30
C CYS A 207 6.54 -6.87 -13.73
N PHE A 208 6.72 -5.58 -13.99
CA PHE A 208 5.70 -4.57 -13.64
C PHE A 208 5.36 -3.71 -14.85
N GLY A 209 4.47 -4.24 -15.67
CA GLY A 209 3.82 -3.52 -16.76
C GLY A 209 2.60 -4.29 -17.22
N TYR A 210 1.57 -3.58 -17.69
CA TYR A 210 0.31 -4.08 -18.24
C TYR A 210 0.45 -5.05 -19.45
N ASN A 211 1.68 -5.48 -19.77
CA ASN A 211 2.03 -6.34 -20.89
C ASN A 211 1.75 -7.83 -20.64
N HIS A 212 1.53 -8.27 -19.39
CA HIS A 212 1.22 -9.68 -19.10
C HIS A 212 -0.15 -10.11 -19.68
N LEU A 213 -1.13 -9.21 -19.69
CA LEU A 213 -2.45 -9.47 -20.29
C LEU A 213 -2.38 -9.48 -21.83
N GLU A 214 -1.56 -8.60 -22.42
CA GLU A 214 -1.33 -8.57 -23.87
C GLU A 214 -0.49 -9.78 -24.35
N MET A 215 0.40 -10.30 -23.49
CA MET A 215 1.19 -11.50 -23.77
C MET A 215 0.32 -12.76 -23.72
N ILE A 216 -0.63 -12.89 -22.77
CA ILE A 216 -1.61 -13.99 -22.77
C ILE A 216 -2.49 -13.93 -24.04
N ALA A 217 -2.91 -12.73 -24.44
CA ALA A 217 -3.68 -12.54 -25.67
C ALA A 217 -2.88 -12.89 -26.95
N LYS A 218 -1.57 -12.61 -26.99
CA LYS A 218 -0.67 -12.94 -28.11
C LYS A 218 -0.27 -14.41 -28.16
N THR A 219 -0.02 -15.05 -27.01
CA THR A 219 0.27 -16.50 -26.94
C THR A 219 -0.94 -17.31 -27.40
N ASN A 220 -2.16 -16.86 -27.10
CA ASN A 220 -3.38 -17.48 -27.61
C ASN A 220 -3.58 -17.21 -29.11
N ARG A 221 -3.18 -16.05 -29.67
CA ARG A 221 -3.15 -15.86 -31.14
C ARG A 221 -2.11 -16.73 -31.84
N ALA A 222 -0.99 -17.04 -31.20
CA ALA A 222 0.01 -17.94 -31.75
C ALA A 222 -0.45 -19.42 -31.68
N ALA A 223 -1.21 -19.79 -30.64
CA ALA A 223 -1.86 -21.10 -30.55
C ALA A 223 -3.03 -21.30 -31.54
N ILE A 224 -3.59 -20.21 -32.10
CA ILE A 224 -4.65 -20.25 -33.13
C ILE A 224 -4.16 -20.76 -34.50
N LEU A 225 -2.84 -20.85 -34.75
CA LEU A 225 -2.31 -21.33 -36.03
C LEU A 225 -1.91 -22.82 -36.05
N GLY A 226 -2.07 -23.56 -34.94
CA GLY A 226 -1.74 -24.98 -34.87
C GLY A 226 -2.94 -25.81 -34.43
N ASP A 227 -3.40 -26.68 -35.33
CA ASP A 227 -4.45 -27.69 -35.17
C ASP A 227 -5.92 -27.24 -35.27
N SER A 228 -6.35 -27.27 -36.53
CA SER A 228 -7.72 -27.33 -37.03
C SER A 228 -8.42 -28.65 -36.67
N GLN A 229 -8.61 -28.99 -35.39
CA GLN A 229 -9.50 -30.09 -35.00
C GLN A 229 -10.39 -29.69 -33.81
N SER A 230 -11.67 -29.45 -34.14
CA SER A 230 -12.83 -29.14 -33.29
C SER A 230 -12.67 -27.99 -32.29
N LEU A 231 -13.11 -26.80 -32.69
CA LEU A 231 -13.59 -25.75 -31.78
C LEU A 231 -14.72 -26.33 -30.92
N VAL A 232 -14.39 -26.99 -29.81
CA VAL A 232 -15.34 -27.17 -28.73
C VAL A 232 -15.59 -25.76 -28.21
N GLU A 233 -16.80 -25.24 -28.40
CA GLU A 233 -17.27 -24.04 -27.73
C GLU A 233 -17.03 -24.23 -26.23
N LEU A 234 -15.96 -23.61 -25.71
CA LEU A 234 -15.65 -23.63 -24.30
C LEU A 234 -16.81 -22.95 -23.58
N THR A 235 -17.46 -23.70 -22.69
CA THR A 235 -18.56 -23.21 -21.84
C THR A 235 -18.21 -23.47 -20.39
N ILE A 236 -18.87 -22.80 -19.45
CA ILE A 236 -18.69 -23.07 -18.03
C ILE A 236 -19.01 -24.52 -17.64
N ILE A 237 -19.81 -25.24 -18.43
CA ILE A 237 -20.06 -26.68 -18.22
C ILE A 237 -18.79 -27.46 -18.57
N ASN A 238 -18.23 -27.22 -19.76
CA ASN A 238 -17.00 -27.86 -20.22
C ASN A 238 -15.78 -27.47 -19.35
N GLN A 239 -15.84 -26.31 -18.69
CA GLN A 239 -14.82 -25.83 -17.76
C GLN A 239 -15.05 -26.29 -16.31
N GLU A 240 -16.08 -27.07 -16.01
CA GLU A 240 -16.44 -27.53 -14.66
C GLU A 240 -16.66 -26.37 -13.67
N MET A 241 -17.24 -25.28 -14.16
CA MET A 241 -17.52 -24.04 -13.42
C MET A 241 -19.03 -23.81 -13.21
N ASP A 242 -19.89 -24.62 -13.81
CA ASP A 242 -21.35 -24.51 -13.74
C ASP A 242 -21.87 -24.52 -12.29
N GLY A 243 -21.30 -25.35 -11.41
CA GLY A 243 -21.66 -25.36 -9.99
C GLY A 243 -21.28 -24.08 -9.24
N ALA A 244 -20.11 -23.52 -9.54
CA ALA A 244 -19.66 -22.25 -8.94
C ALA A 244 -20.52 -21.07 -9.43
N VAL A 245 -20.81 -21.03 -10.73
CA VAL A 245 -21.69 -20.03 -11.34
C VAL A 245 -23.12 -20.15 -10.82
N ALA A 246 -23.66 -21.36 -10.66
CA ALA A 246 -25.01 -21.57 -10.11
C ALA A 246 -25.14 -21.02 -8.68
N LYS A 247 -24.14 -21.25 -7.82
CA LYS A 247 -24.10 -20.70 -6.45
C LYS A 247 -24.07 -19.17 -6.47
N TRP A 248 -23.23 -18.59 -7.31
CA TRP A 248 -23.14 -17.14 -7.50
C TRP A 248 -24.47 -16.53 -7.98
N LEU A 249 -25.13 -17.15 -8.95
CA LEU A 249 -26.43 -16.68 -9.44
C LEU A 249 -27.54 -16.81 -8.38
N HIS A 250 -27.50 -17.82 -7.52
CA HIS A 250 -28.41 -17.89 -6.37
C HIS A 250 -28.18 -16.74 -5.40
N TYR A 251 -26.92 -16.46 -5.06
CA TYR A 251 -26.53 -15.32 -4.22
C TYR A 251 -27.05 -13.99 -4.81
N LEU A 252 -26.90 -13.79 -6.11
CA LEU A 252 -27.41 -12.61 -6.82
C LEU A 252 -28.92 -12.63 -7.10
N LYS A 253 -29.64 -13.71 -6.77
CA LYS A 253 -31.06 -13.91 -7.16
C LYS A 253 -31.29 -13.81 -8.68
N LEU A 254 -30.33 -14.30 -9.45
CA LEU A 254 -30.33 -14.38 -10.92
C LEU A 254 -30.37 -15.82 -11.46
N HIS A 255 -30.50 -16.83 -10.58
CA HIS A 255 -30.46 -18.26 -10.93
C HIS A 255 -31.43 -18.68 -12.05
N LYS A 256 -32.56 -17.99 -12.23
CA LYS A 256 -33.47 -18.24 -13.36
C LYS A 256 -32.84 -18.02 -14.75
N TYR A 257 -31.73 -17.28 -14.81
CA TYR A 257 -30.96 -17.02 -16.02
C TYR A 257 -29.73 -17.93 -16.13
N GLN A 258 -29.61 -19.00 -15.33
CA GLN A 258 -28.47 -19.93 -15.41
C GLN A 258 -28.27 -20.49 -16.84
N TRP A 259 -29.34 -20.69 -17.59
CA TRP A 259 -29.28 -21.11 -19.00
C TRP A 259 -28.42 -20.18 -19.87
N PHE A 260 -28.38 -18.88 -19.57
CA PHE A 260 -27.61 -17.88 -20.32
C PHE A 260 -26.11 -18.09 -20.08
N PHE A 261 -25.72 -18.25 -18.82
CA PHE A 261 -24.33 -18.44 -18.43
C PHE A 261 -23.79 -19.81 -18.82
N ASN A 262 -24.63 -20.86 -18.80
CA ASN A 262 -24.24 -22.23 -19.18
C ASN A 262 -23.74 -22.36 -20.62
N SER A 263 -24.10 -21.41 -21.49
CA SER A 263 -23.69 -21.36 -22.90
C SER A 263 -22.49 -20.47 -23.16
N LEU A 264 -21.88 -19.91 -22.11
CA LEU A 264 -20.71 -19.02 -22.20
C LEU A 264 -19.53 -19.63 -21.46
N SER A 265 -18.32 -19.30 -21.87
CA SER A 265 -17.10 -19.55 -21.09
C SER A 265 -16.98 -18.58 -19.91
N TYR A 266 -16.14 -18.92 -18.93
CA TYR A 266 -15.81 -18.02 -17.83
C TYR A 266 -15.30 -16.64 -18.30
N LEU A 267 -14.41 -16.63 -19.32
CA LEU A 267 -13.85 -15.39 -19.84
C LEU A 267 -14.91 -14.53 -20.54
N GLU A 268 -15.79 -15.15 -21.32
CA GLU A 268 -16.91 -14.42 -21.94
C GLU A 268 -17.79 -13.75 -20.88
N ILE A 269 -18.11 -14.47 -19.79
CA ILE A 269 -18.89 -13.93 -18.68
C ILE A 269 -18.20 -12.70 -18.07
N GLU A 270 -16.88 -12.74 -17.89
CA GLU A 270 -16.09 -11.64 -17.31
C GLU A 270 -16.12 -10.36 -18.19
N PHE A 271 -16.30 -10.52 -19.50
CA PHE A 271 -16.32 -9.40 -20.46
C PHE A 271 -17.72 -8.85 -20.78
N ILE A 272 -18.79 -9.41 -20.20
CA ILE A 272 -20.14 -8.85 -20.37
C ILE A 272 -20.18 -7.44 -19.75
N ASP A 273 -20.70 -6.48 -20.50
CA ASP A 273 -20.95 -5.10 -20.09
C ASP A 273 -22.26 -4.58 -20.68
N GLU A 274 -22.56 -3.29 -20.49
CA GLU A 274 -23.81 -2.68 -20.94
C GLU A 274 -23.88 -2.54 -22.47
N ASP A 275 -22.73 -2.48 -23.15
CA ASP A 275 -22.64 -2.25 -24.59
C ASP A 275 -22.78 -3.55 -25.39
N ASN A 276 -22.37 -4.69 -24.81
CA ASN A 276 -22.30 -5.97 -25.52
C ASN A 276 -23.30 -7.05 -25.04
N ILE A 277 -24.07 -6.82 -23.97
CA ILE A 277 -24.94 -7.84 -23.38
C ILE A 277 -26.02 -8.35 -24.36
N ASP A 278 -26.57 -7.49 -25.20
CA ASP A 278 -27.59 -7.88 -26.17
C ASP A 278 -26.99 -8.80 -27.27
N ASP A 279 -25.71 -8.63 -27.62
CA ASP A 279 -24.98 -9.53 -28.54
C ASP A 279 -24.78 -10.93 -27.93
N PHE A 280 -24.41 -11.00 -26.65
CA PHE A 280 -24.31 -12.28 -25.93
C PHE A 280 -25.67 -12.98 -25.81
N ILE A 281 -26.75 -12.23 -25.57
CA ILE A 281 -28.11 -12.80 -25.52
C ILE A 281 -28.50 -13.35 -26.90
N ALA A 282 -28.22 -12.60 -27.97
CA ALA A 282 -28.47 -13.04 -29.34
C ALA A 282 -27.68 -14.31 -29.69
N LYS A 283 -26.41 -14.39 -29.25
CA LYS A 283 -25.57 -15.59 -29.41
C LYS A 283 -26.17 -16.84 -28.77
N VAL A 284 -26.73 -16.72 -27.55
CA VAL A 284 -27.27 -17.87 -26.81
C VAL A 284 -28.68 -18.29 -27.28
N ASN A 285 -29.33 -17.47 -28.13
CA ASN A 285 -30.60 -17.73 -28.83
C ASN A 285 -31.68 -18.41 -27.97
N LYS A 286 -31.78 -18.01 -26.71
CA LYS A 286 -32.80 -18.44 -25.75
C LYS A 286 -33.34 -17.19 -25.08
N ASN A 287 -34.65 -17.17 -24.86
CA ASN A 287 -35.45 -16.28 -24.00
C ASN A 287 -34.91 -14.87 -23.66
N SER A 288 -35.78 -13.86 -23.69
CA SER A 288 -35.39 -12.51 -23.27
C SER A 288 -34.97 -12.44 -21.79
N ILE A 289 -33.91 -11.69 -21.52
CA ILE A 289 -33.51 -11.28 -20.17
C ILE A 289 -34.10 -9.89 -19.91
N THR A 290 -34.77 -9.69 -18.78
CA THR A 290 -35.37 -8.38 -18.47
C THR A 290 -34.29 -7.30 -18.33
N LYS A 291 -34.56 -6.06 -18.76
CA LYS A 291 -33.57 -4.96 -18.72
C LYS A 291 -33.01 -4.71 -17.31
N GLY A 292 -33.83 -4.88 -16.26
CA GLY A 292 -33.35 -4.80 -14.86
C GLY A 292 -32.38 -5.93 -14.48
N ALA A 293 -32.58 -7.15 -15.01
CA ALA A 293 -31.65 -8.25 -14.81
C ALA A 293 -30.39 -8.09 -15.66
N GLN A 294 -30.50 -7.62 -16.90
CA GLN A 294 -29.35 -7.28 -17.75
C GLN A 294 -28.42 -6.30 -17.02
N ARG A 295 -28.94 -5.18 -16.51
CA ARG A 295 -28.16 -4.21 -15.73
C ARG A 295 -27.46 -4.85 -14.52
N LYS A 296 -28.15 -5.74 -13.80
CA LYS A 296 -27.57 -6.44 -12.65
C LYS A 296 -26.44 -7.40 -13.06
N ILE A 297 -26.60 -8.09 -14.20
CA ILE A 297 -25.56 -8.93 -14.78
C ILE A 297 -24.34 -8.08 -15.10
N CYS A 298 -24.47 -6.99 -15.85
CA CYS A 298 -23.36 -6.09 -16.21
C CYS A 298 -22.60 -5.55 -14.98
N ILE A 299 -23.31 -5.14 -13.93
CA ILE A 299 -22.68 -4.69 -12.67
C ILE A 299 -21.89 -5.81 -12.01
N SER A 300 -22.46 -7.02 -11.97
CA SER A 300 -21.80 -8.17 -11.34
C SER A 300 -20.60 -8.68 -12.15
N THR A 301 -20.68 -8.73 -13.48
CA THR A 301 -19.55 -9.14 -14.33
C THR A 301 -18.44 -8.10 -14.31
N LYS A 302 -18.77 -6.81 -14.23
CA LYS A 302 -17.79 -5.75 -13.94
C LYS A 302 -17.09 -5.97 -12.59
N THR A 303 -17.85 -6.31 -11.55
CA THR A 303 -17.28 -6.60 -10.22
C THR A 303 -16.33 -7.82 -10.27
N LEU A 304 -16.66 -8.84 -11.06
CA LEU A 304 -15.80 -10.01 -11.28
C LEU A 304 -14.49 -9.62 -11.98
N ARG A 305 -14.58 -8.80 -13.03
CA ARG A 305 -13.44 -8.31 -13.82
C ARG A 305 -12.52 -7.38 -13.05
N ASP A 306 -13.09 -6.48 -12.23
CA ASP A 306 -12.32 -5.52 -11.44
C ASP A 306 -11.72 -6.15 -10.16
N ARG A 307 -12.07 -7.41 -9.85
CA ARG A 307 -11.64 -8.12 -8.63
C ARG A 307 -10.13 -8.13 -8.40
N PRO A 308 -9.26 -8.47 -9.38
CA PRO A 308 -7.81 -8.50 -9.13
C PRO A 308 -7.27 -7.14 -8.72
N GLN A 309 -7.71 -6.07 -9.39
CA GLN A 309 -7.31 -4.71 -9.02
C GLN A 309 -7.82 -4.33 -7.63
N LYS A 310 -9.07 -4.69 -7.30
CA LYS A 310 -9.63 -4.40 -5.97
C LYS A 310 -8.95 -5.16 -4.85
N LEU A 311 -8.52 -6.40 -5.07
CA LEU A 311 -7.71 -7.15 -4.11
C LEU A 311 -6.35 -6.47 -3.90
N ASN A 312 -5.69 -5.99 -4.95
CA ASN A 312 -4.46 -5.22 -4.84
C ASN A 312 -4.66 -3.90 -4.07
N ASP A 313 -5.73 -3.17 -4.36
CA ASP A 313 -6.09 -1.94 -3.61
C ASP A 313 -6.26 -2.26 -2.11
N LEU A 314 -6.91 -3.38 -1.78
CA LEU A 314 -7.08 -3.84 -0.39
C LEU A 314 -5.75 -4.22 0.27
N LEU A 315 -4.86 -4.93 -0.43
CA LEU A 315 -3.55 -5.28 0.10
C LEU A 315 -2.76 -4.01 0.50
N LEU A 316 -2.78 -3.00 -0.37
CA LEU A 316 -2.16 -1.70 -0.10
C LEU A 316 -2.83 -0.95 1.05
N ALA A 317 -4.16 -0.95 1.10
CA ALA A 317 -4.91 -0.28 2.16
C ALA A 317 -4.68 -0.94 3.53
N LEU A 318 -4.63 -2.27 3.57
CA LEU A 318 -4.40 -3.06 4.79
C LEU A 318 -2.97 -2.97 5.32
N ASP A 319 -2.03 -2.50 4.49
CA ASP A 319 -0.67 -2.14 4.90
C ASP A 319 -0.58 -0.79 5.60
N LEU A 320 -1.69 -0.06 5.70
CA LEU A 320 -1.81 1.19 6.44
C LEU A 320 -2.61 1.00 7.74
N GLU A 321 -2.82 2.08 8.48
CA GLU A 321 -3.76 2.08 9.60
C GLU A 321 -5.18 2.06 9.05
N VAL A 322 -5.97 1.07 9.47
CA VAL A 322 -7.35 0.89 9.02
C VAL A 322 -8.30 1.20 10.19
N THR A 323 -9.24 2.11 9.95
CA THR A 323 -10.29 2.41 10.93
C THR A 323 -11.25 1.24 11.09
N PRO A 324 -11.97 1.11 12.22
CA PRO A 324 -12.97 0.06 12.39
C PRO A 324 -14.08 0.07 11.32
N ASN A 325 -14.40 1.24 10.75
CA ASN A 325 -15.39 1.36 9.67
C ASN A 325 -14.83 0.82 8.36
N GLU A 326 -13.64 1.27 7.94
CA GLU A 326 -12.97 0.76 6.74
C GLU A 326 -12.74 -0.75 6.83
N LEU A 327 -12.35 -1.26 8.00
CA LEU A 327 -12.18 -2.69 8.22
C LEU A 327 -13.50 -3.44 7.99
N CYS A 328 -14.63 -2.91 8.48
CA CYS A 328 -15.95 -3.50 8.24
C CYS A 328 -16.34 -3.45 6.75
N GLU A 329 -16.00 -2.38 6.04
CA GLU A 329 -16.21 -2.24 4.60
C GLU A 329 -15.37 -3.26 3.80
N PHE A 330 -14.09 -3.40 4.13
CA PHE A 330 -13.19 -4.37 3.51
C PHE A 330 -13.67 -5.81 3.73
N MET A 331 -14.11 -6.14 4.95
CA MET A 331 -14.70 -7.45 5.25
C MET A 331 -16.00 -7.68 4.47
N SER A 332 -16.81 -6.65 4.30
CA SER A 332 -18.06 -6.75 3.54
C SER A 332 -17.78 -7.03 2.06
N TYR A 333 -16.80 -6.31 1.48
CA TYR A 333 -16.34 -6.60 0.13
C TYR A 333 -15.80 -8.03 0.01
N MET A 334 -14.94 -8.47 0.94
CA MET A 334 -14.36 -9.82 0.89
C MET A 334 -15.44 -10.91 0.98
N ARG A 335 -16.42 -10.74 1.86
CA ARG A 335 -17.56 -11.67 1.95
C ARG A 335 -18.32 -11.72 0.62
N ASP A 336 -18.63 -10.55 0.06
CA ASP A 336 -19.42 -10.45 -1.17
C ASP A 336 -18.68 -11.07 -2.36
N ILE A 337 -17.37 -10.79 -2.52
CA ILE A 337 -16.58 -11.25 -3.66
C ILE A 337 -16.24 -12.75 -3.58
N LEU A 338 -16.22 -13.35 -2.39
CA LEU A 338 -16.01 -14.80 -2.23
C LEU A 338 -17.22 -15.64 -2.68
N HIS A 339 -18.40 -15.03 -2.82
CA HIS A 339 -19.54 -15.66 -3.48
C HIS A 339 -19.46 -15.63 -5.01
N TYR A 340 -18.54 -14.85 -5.59
CA TYR A 340 -18.33 -14.81 -7.03
C TYR A 340 -17.48 -16.01 -7.48
N PRO A 341 -17.64 -16.48 -8.73
CA PRO A 341 -16.90 -17.63 -9.22
C PRO A 341 -15.39 -17.34 -9.18
N ILE A 342 -14.63 -18.23 -8.53
CA ILE A 342 -13.17 -18.21 -8.55
C ILE A 342 -12.75 -19.19 -9.65
N PRO A 343 -12.02 -18.74 -10.69
CA PRO A 343 -11.64 -19.59 -11.81
C PRO A 343 -10.83 -20.79 -11.32
N ASN A 344 -11.16 -21.97 -11.83
CA ASN A 344 -10.37 -23.17 -11.65
C ASN A 344 -9.26 -23.25 -12.74
N LYS A 345 -8.46 -24.31 -12.67
CA LYS A 345 -7.37 -24.58 -13.63
C LYS A 345 -7.81 -24.73 -15.10
N ASN A 346 -9.10 -25.03 -15.34
CA ASN A 346 -9.66 -25.15 -16.69
C ASN A 346 -10.00 -23.78 -17.30
N CYS A 347 -10.01 -22.71 -16.48
CA CYS A 347 -10.27 -21.33 -16.91
C CYS A 347 -9.01 -20.49 -16.97
N VAL A 348 -8.18 -20.55 -15.92
CA VAL A 348 -6.98 -19.72 -15.75
C VAL A 348 -5.85 -20.60 -15.21
N VAL A 349 -4.65 -20.44 -15.79
CA VAL A 349 -3.45 -21.17 -15.35
C VAL A 349 -2.85 -20.47 -14.13
N GLY A 350 -2.59 -21.24 -13.06
CA GLY A 350 -2.01 -20.76 -11.81
C GLY A 350 -3.06 -20.48 -10.73
N ASP A 351 -2.60 -20.03 -9.58
CA ASP A 351 -3.40 -19.83 -8.36
C ASP A 351 -3.22 -18.43 -7.74
N GLN A 352 -2.70 -17.46 -8.51
CA GLN A 352 -2.37 -16.12 -8.03
C GLN A 352 -3.56 -15.43 -7.34
N LEU A 353 -4.76 -15.54 -7.92
CA LEU A 353 -5.97 -14.97 -7.32
C LEU A 353 -6.27 -15.58 -5.95
N GLN A 354 -6.14 -16.91 -5.82
CA GLN A 354 -6.32 -17.62 -4.56
C GLN A 354 -5.27 -17.18 -3.54
N GLN A 355 -4.01 -17.00 -3.97
CA GLN A 355 -2.94 -16.48 -3.12
C GLN A 355 -3.25 -15.05 -2.64
N ASP A 356 -3.69 -14.17 -3.54
CA ASP A 356 -4.05 -12.78 -3.21
C ASP A 356 -5.21 -12.74 -2.21
N ILE A 357 -6.23 -13.57 -2.40
CA ILE A 357 -7.35 -13.70 -1.46
C ILE A 357 -6.85 -14.13 -0.08
N VAL A 358 -6.02 -15.17 0.00
CA VAL A 358 -5.49 -15.67 1.29
C VAL A 358 -4.60 -14.62 1.96
N LEU A 359 -3.82 -13.87 1.18
CA LEU A 359 -2.97 -12.79 1.69
C LEU A 359 -3.81 -11.61 2.21
N VAL A 360 -4.89 -11.23 1.53
CA VAL A 360 -5.84 -10.22 2.03
C VAL A 360 -6.45 -10.70 3.35
N MET A 361 -6.86 -11.97 3.43
CA MET A 361 -7.41 -12.55 4.66
C MET A 361 -6.40 -12.57 5.82
N GLU A 362 -5.12 -12.79 5.53
CA GLU A 362 -4.05 -12.70 6.54
C GLU A 362 -3.89 -11.27 7.08
N LYS A 363 -3.84 -10.27 6.20
CA LYS A 363 -3.73 -8.87 6.62
C LYS A 363 -4.99 -8.40 7.37
N LEU A 364 -6.17 -8.82 6.94
CA LEU A 364 -7.43 -8.56 7.64
C LEU A 364 -7.45 -9.15 9.05
N LEU A 365 -6.89 -10.36 9.24
CA LEU A 365 -6.73 -10.94 10.57
C LEU A 365 -5.83 -10.07 11.45
N ASN A 366 -4.68 -9.64 10.93
CA ASN A 366 -3.75 -8.81 11.70
C ASN A 366 -4.41 -7.51 12.17
N GLN A 367 -5.15 -6.84 11.28
CA GLN A 367 -5.93 -5.64 11.63
C GLN A 367 -7.01 -5.95 12.69
N LEU A 368 -7.73 -7.07 12.56
CA LEU A 368 -8.70 -7.50 13.58
C LEU A 368 -8.05 -7.75 14.94
N LEU A 369 -6.92 -8.47 14.98
CA LEU A 369 -6.21 -8.80 16.22
C LEU A 369 -5.67 -7.54 16.89
N GLU A 370 -5.17 -6.58 16.11
CA GLU A 370 -4.73 -5.27 16.59
C GLU A 370 -5.90 -4.54 17.28
N LYS A 371 -7.06 -4.39 16.60
CA LYS A 371 -8.22 -3.69 17.18
C LYS A 371 -8.81 -4.45 18.37
N LEU A 372 -8.79 -5.78 18.35
CA LEU A 372 -9.16 -6.60 19.51
C LEU A 372 -8.21 -6.38 20.70
N GLY A 373 -6.93 -6.10 20.47
CA GLY A 373 -5.98 -5.75 21.51
C GLY A 373 -6.29 -4.42 22.21
N MET A 374 -7.01 -3.52 21.56
CA MET A 374 -7.34 -2.20 22.10
C MET A 374 -8.64 -2.16 22.92
N VAL A 375 -9.50 -3.18 22.81
CA VAL A 375 -10.81 -3.19 23.48
C VAL A 375 -10.82 -4.10 24.71
N ARG A 376 -11.46 -3.65 25.79
CA ARG A 376 -11.53 -4.38 27.07
C ARG A 376 -12.61 -5.46 27.10
N SER A 377 -13.65 -5.31 26.29
CA SER A 377 -14.77 -6.25 26.19
C SER A 377 -15.32 -6.27 24.77
N LEU A 378 -15.81 -7.43 24.33
CA LEU A 378 -16.42 -7.58 23.01
C LEU A 378 -17.95 -7.51 23.09
N ILE A 379 -18.55 -6.72 22.20
CA ILE A 379 -20.01 -6.61 22.02
C ILE A 379 -20.34 -7.12 20.61
N ALA A 380 -21.26 -8.07 20.50
CA ALA A 380 -21.56 -8.74 19.23
C ALA A 380 -22.09 -7.80 18.13
N GLN A 381 -22.90 -6.80 18.51
CA GLN A 381 -23.49 -5.82 17.59
C GLN A 381 -22.56 -4.64 17.26
N SER A 382 -21.35 -4.61 17.82
CA SER A 382 -20.36 -3.57 17.48
C SER A 382 -19.82 -3.77 16.06
N LEU A 383 -19.25 -2.71 15.47
CA LEU A 383 -18.53 -2.81 14.19
C LEU A 383 -17.47 -3.92 14.22
N LEU A 384 -16.74 -4.05 15.33
CA LEU A 384 -15.72 -5.08 15.49
C LEU A 384 -16.34 -6.49 15.57
N GLY A 385 -17.44 -6.65 16.31
CA GLY A 385 -18.19 -7.92 16.37
C GLY A 385 -18.73 -8.35 15.00
N MET A 386 -19.30 -7.42 14.24
CA MET A 386 -19.75 -7.66 12.87
C MET A 386 -18.58 -8.03 11.93
N SER A 387 -17.44 -7.35 12.04
CA SER A 387 -16.25 -7.65 11.24
C SER A 387 -15.70 -9.06 11.53
N ILE A 388 -15.72 -9.50 12.79
CA ILE A 388 -15.33 -10.88 13.18
C ILE A 388 -16.25 -11.91 12.52
N ASN A 389 -17.56 -11.69 12.59
CA ASN A 389 -18.53 -12.62 11.99
C ASN A 389 -18.35 -12.73 10.48
N LYS A 390 -18.20 -11.59 9.79
CA LYS A 390 -17.91 -11.57 8.34
C LYS A 390 -16.60 -12.26 8.02
N TYR A 391 -15.55 -12.02 8.81
CA TYR A 391 -14.26 -12.68 8.61
C TYR A 391 -14.38 -14.21 8.69
N LEU A 392 -15.06 -14.72 9.72
CA LEU A 392 -15.27 -16.16 9.89
C LEU A 392 -16.14 -16.75 8.76
N GLU A 393 -17.14 -16.01 8.28
CA GLU A 393 -17.93 -16.39 7.11
C GLU A 393 -17.05 -16.48 5.85
N CYS A 394 -16.17 -15.50 5.60
CA CYS A 394 -15.19 -15.55 4.51
C CYS A 394 -14.31 -16.80 4.59
N ILE A 395 -13.82 -17.16 5.79
CA ILE A 395 -13.02 -18.37 5.97
C ILE A 395 -13.81 -19.64 5.61
N LEU A 396 -15.09 -19.72 6.00
CA LEU A 396 -15.96 -20.84 5.62
C LEU A 396 -16.15 -20.92 4.09
N LEU A 397 -16.31 -19.77 3.42
CA LEU A 397 -16.41 -19.72 1.95
C LEU A 397 -15.12 -20.21 1.28
N ILE A 398 -13.95 -19.85 1.81
CA ILE A 398 -12.65 -20.30 1.30
C ILE A 398 -12.49 -21.82 1.50
N ILE A 399 -12.75 -22.33 2.69
CA ILE A 399 -12.63 -23.77 3.01
C ILE A 399 -13.60 -24.60 2.16
N GLY A 400 -14.82 -24.09 1.93
CA GLY A 400 -15.84 -24.75 1.14
C GLY A 400 -15.62 -24.68 -0.38
N ASN A 401 -14.57 -23.99 -0.85
CA ASN A 401 -14.29 -23.81 -2.26
C ASN A 401 -13.14 -24.71 -2.72
N GLN A 402 -13.45 -25.58 -3.68
CA GLN A 402 -12.53 -26.61 -4.19
C GLN A 402 -11.36 -26.05 -5.02
N THR A 403 -11.39 -24.77 -5.39
CA THR A 403 -10.30 -24.15 -6.16
C THR A 403 -9.09 -23.73 -5.32
N PHE A 404 -9.23 -23.71 -3.98
CA PHE A 404 -8.12 -23.44 -3.08
C PHE A 404 -7.30 -24.71 -2.83
N MET A 405 -5.98 -24.56 -2.83
CA MET A 405 -5.08 -25.65 -2.50
C MET A 405 -5.14 -25.99 -1.00
N LYS A 406 -4.81 -27.24 -0.66
CA LYS A 406 -4.80 -27.70 0.73
C LYS A 406 -4.00 -26.78 1.67
N GLN A 407 -2.81 -26.34 1.26
CA GLN A 407 -1.99 -25.42 2.06
C GLN A 407 -2.68 -24.07 2.32
N GLN A 408 -3.42 -23.54 1.35
CA GLN A 408 -4.18 -22.29 1.49
C GLN A 408 -5.37 -22.47 2.46
N ILE A 409 -6.06 -23.61 2.37
CA ILE A 409 -7.14 -24.01 3.28
C ILE A 409 -6.62 -24.16 4.71
N ASP A 410 -5.53 -24.90 4.90
CA ASP A 410 -4.89 -25.12 6.20
C ASP A 410 -4.46 -23.78 6.83
N LYS A 411 -3.90 -22.86 6.03
CA LYS A 411 -3.55 -21.50 6.48
C LYS A 411 -4.78 -20.70 6.92
N SER A 412 -5.87 -20.76 6.16
CA SER A 412 -7.13 -20.08 6.49
C SER A 412 -7.81 -20.67 7.73
N LEU A 413 -7.72 -21.98 7.95
CA LEU A 413 -8.15 -22.61 9.19
C LEU A 413 -7.36 -22.08 10.40
N LEU A 414 -6.03 -21.98 10.27
CA LEU A 414 -5.19 -21.41 11.32
C LEU A 414 -5.58 -19.96 11.65
N PHE A 415 -5.93 -19.16 10.65
CA PHE A 415 -6.43 -17.80 10.86
C PHE A 415 -7.71 -17.78 11.72
N ALA A 416 -8.69 -18.62 11.38
CA ALA A 416 -9.93 -18.71 12.14
C ALA A 416 -9.70 -19.18 13.57
N GLU A 417 -8.85 -20.18 13.80
CA GLU A 417 -8.54 -20.67 15.15
C GLU A 417 -7.80 -19.62 15.98
N THR A 418 -6.87 -18.88 15.37
CA THR A 418 -6.18 -17.76 16.02
C THR A 418 -7.17 -16.68 16.48
N LEU A 419 -8.09 -16.30 15.60
CA LEU A 419 -9.12 -15.31 15.93
C LEU A 419 -10.07 -15.81 17.02
N LYS A 420 -10.59 -17.04 16.90
CA LYS A 420 -11.48 -17.65 17.89
C LYS A 420 -10.81 -17.74 19.26
N TYR A 421 -9.55 -18.18 19.31
CA TYR A 421 -8.79 -18.26 20.55
C TYR A 421 -8.66 -16.89 21.23
N LYS A 422 -8.37 -15.84 20.47
CA LYS A 422 -8.31 -14.47 21.00
C LYS A 422 -9.67 -14.04 21.55
N VAL A 423 -10.74 -14.22 20.78
CA VAL A 423 -12.11 -13.82 21.14
C VAL A 423 -12.64 -14.56 22.37
N GLN A 424 -12.37 -15.87 22.50
CA GLN A 424 -12.83 -16.67 23.63
C GLN A 424 -12.26 -16.21 24.98
N ARG A 425 -11.07 -15.59 24.98
CA ARG A 425 -10.42 -15.08 26.19
C ARG A 425 -10.83 -13.65 26.54
N MET A 426 -11.69 -13.02 25.75
CA MET A 426 -12.17 -11.66 26.03
C MET A 426 -13.42 -11.68 26.90
N PRO A 427 -13.54 -10.77 27.88
CA PRO A 427 -14.78 -10.55 28.62
C PRO A 427 -15.92 -10.22 27.65
N ARG A 428 -17.02 -10.97 27.72
CA ARG A 428 -18.23 -10.71 26.96
C ARG A 428 -19.15 -9.82 27.78
N ASN A 429 -19.50 -8.65 27.25
CA ASN A 429 -20.58 -7.85 27.80
C ASN A 429 -21.85 -8.21 27.03
N PHE A 430 -22.76 -8.93 27.70
CA PHE A 430 -24.06 -9.32 27.15
C PHE A 430 -25.16 -8.27 27.40
N ASN A 431 -24.76 -7.01 27.60
CA ASN A 431 -25.69 -5.90 27.78
C ASN A 431 -26.15 -5.32 26.45
#